data_AF-A0A2V8M8R8-F1
#
_entry.id   AF-A0A2V8M8R8-F1
#
_cell.length_a   1.000
_cell.length_b   1.000
_cell.length_c   1.000
_cell.angle_alpha   90.00
_cell.angle_beta   90.00
_cell.angle_gamma   90.00
#
_symmetry.space_group_name_H-M   'P 1'
#
loop_
_entity.id
_entity.type
_entity.pdbx_description
1 polymer ?
#
loop_
_entity_poly.entity_id
_entity_poly.type
_entity_poly.pdbx_seq_one_letter_code
_entity_poly.pdbx_strand_id
1 'polypeptide(L)'
;MKLANIRWAVLIVLASVAGVQATRPQSRNLPTFEVDRAWPKVPPQWKLGDASSVAIDARDNVWVLHRPRTLKPEQASMAAPPVIVFDTAGNYIKAWGGAGNGYEWPEREHGIHIDYKGFVWLGGNSCPTNGLPGLKPVADDQLLKFT
;
A
#
# COMPACT_ATOMS: atom_id res chain seq x y z
N MET A 1 -61.11 24.56 -66.56
CA MET A 1 -60.33 23.81 -65.54
C MET A 1 -60.23 22.36 -65.98
N LYS A 2 -59.02 21.87 -66.27
CA LYS A 2 -58.73 20.57 -66.87
C LYS A 2 -58.13 19.62 -65.83
N LEU A 3 -58.31 18.33 -66.10
CA LEU A 3 -58.12 17.14 -65.28
C LEU A 3 -56.69 16.99 -64.68
N ALA A 4 -56.64 16.35 -63.51
CA ALA A 4 -55.44 16.04 -62.75
C ALA A 4 -54.68 14.82 -63.34
N ASN A 5 -53.37 14.97 -63.56
CA ASN A 5 -52.46 13.87 -63.90
C ASN A 5 -51.93 13.24 -62.60
N ILE A 6 -52.35 12.02 -62.29
CA ILE A 6 -51.81 11.22 -61.18
C ILE A 6 -50.52 10.54 -61.67
N ARG A 7 -49.38 10.92 -61.11
CA ARG A 7 -48.10 10.22 -61.29
C ARG A 7 -47.91 9.25 -60.12
N TRP A 8 -47.83 7.96 -60.43
CA TRP A 8 -47.42 6.93 -59.48
C TRP A 8 -45.91 7.03 -59.25
N ALA A 9 -45.49 7.45 -58.07
CA ALA A 9 -44.09 7.33 -57.65
C ALA A 9 -43.92 5.99 -56.93
N VAL A 10 -43.10 5.10 -57.49
CA VAL A 10 -42.67 3.86 -56.83
C VAL A 10 -41.58 4.24 -55.82
N LEU A 11 -41.89 4.09 -54.53
CA LEU A 11 -40.90 4.20 -53.45
C LEU A 11 -40.14 2.88 -53.34
N ILE A 12 -38.88 2.85 -53.75
CA ILE A 12 -37.96 1.75 -53.43
C ILE A 12 -37.45 2.00 -52.01
N VAL A 13 -37.94 1.21 -51.06
CA VAL A 13 -37.40 1.18 -49.70
C VAL A 13 -36.14 0.31 -49.72
N LEU A 14 -34.97 0.95 -49.67
CA LEU A 14 -33.70 0.29 -49.39
C LEU A 14 -33.68 -0.11 -47.91
N ALA A 15 -33.91 -1.39 -47.62
CA ALA A 15 -33.72 -1.93 -46.28
C ALA A 15 -32.21 -1.94 -45.95
N SER A 16 -31.77 -0.98 -45.14
CA SER A 16 -30.43 -0.96 -44.56
C SER A 16 -30.31 -2.08 -43.54
N VAL A 17 -29.58 -3.15 -43.90
CA VAL A 17 -29.21 -4.21 -42.97
C VAL A 17 -28.17 -3.62 -42.00
N ALA A 18 -28.60 -3.28 -40.78
CA ALA A 18 -27.70 -2.89 -39.71
C ALA A 18 -26.81 -4.09 -39.37
N GLY A 19 -25.54 -4.03 -39.78
CA GLY A 19 -24.56 -5.04 -39.42
C GLY A 19 -24.37 -5.06 -37.91
N VAL A 20 -24.68 -6.18 -37.26
CA VAL A 20 -24.33 -6.40 -35.87
C VAL A 20 -22.81 -6.53 -35.79
N GLN A 21 -22.13 -5.46 -35.40
CA GLN A 21 -20.71 -5.53 -35.08
C GLN A 21 -20.55 -6.34 -33.79
N ALA A 22 -20.00 -7.54 -33.94
CA ALA A 22 -19.58 -8.36 -32.81
C ALA A 22 -18.52 -7.59 -32.01
N THR A 23 -18.83 -7.23 -30.77
CA THR A 23 -17.85 -6.72 -29.82
C THR A 23 -16.84 -7.83 -29.54
N ARG A 24 -15.63 -7.70 -30.10
CA ARG A 24 -14.53 -8.61 -29.76
C ARG A 24 -14.21 -8.44 -28.27
N PRO A 25 -14.05 -9.54 -27.50
CA PRO A 25 -13.62 -9.43 -26.12
C PRO A 25 -12.25 -8.74 -26.09
N GLN A 26 -12.20 -7.58 -25.46
CA GLN A 26 -10.97 -6.85 -25.23
C GLN A 26 -10.14 -7.70 -24.25
N SER A 27 -9.00 -8.22 -24.69
CA SER A 27 -8.08 -8.94 -23.82
C SER A 27 -7.71 -8.02 -22.66
N ARG A 28 -8.17 -8.33 -21.45
CA ARG A 28 -7.72 -7.65 -20.25
C ARG A 28 -6.28 -8.07 -20.00
N ASN A 29 -5.33 -7.26 -20.43
CA ASN A 29 -3.94 -7.41 -20.01
C ASN A 29 -3.92 -7.22 -18.49
N LEU A 30 -3.56 -8.28 -17.77
CA LEU A 30 -3.39 -8.21 -16.33
C LEU A 30 -2.15 -7.34 -16.03
N PRO A 31 -2.16 -6.52 -14.97
CA PRO A 31 -0.97 -5.81 -14.53
C PRO A 31 0.17 -6.80 -14.27
N THR A 32 1.34 -6.51 -14.84
CA THR A 32 2.59 -7.21 -14.53
C THR A 32 3.36 -6.42 -13.48
N PHE A 33 4.06 -7.12 -12.59
CA PHE A 33 4.84 -6.50 -11.52
C PHE A 33 6.31 -6.89 -11.68
N GLU A 34 7.19 -5.92 -11.44
CA GLU A 34 8.64 -6.13 -11.41
C GLU A 34 9.19 -5.67 -10.07
N VAL A 35 10.22 -6.36 -9.58
CA VAL A 35 10.89 -6.00 -8.33
C VAL A 35 11.89 -4.89 -8.62
N ASP A 36 11.74 -3.73 -7.98
CA ASP A 36 12.78 -2.73 -7.92
C ASP A 36 13.80 -3.11 -6.84
N ARG A 37 15.02 -3.45 -7.25
CA ARG A 37 16.12 -3.82 -6.34
C ARG A 37 16.89 -2.62 -5.79
N ALA A 38 16.71 -1.43 -6.36
CA ALA A 38 17.34 -0.21 -5.88
C ALA A 38 16.52 0.48 -4.78
N TRP A 39 15.34 -0.06 -4.47
CA TRP A 39 14.40 0.45 -3.48
C TRP A 39 14.19 -0.58 -2.33
N PRO A 40 14.20 -0.18 -1.05
CA PRO A 40 14.49 1.15 -0.51
C PRO A 40 16.00 1.35 -0.26
N LYS A 41 16.45 2.62 -0.25
CA LYS A 41 17.85 2.99 0.04
C LYS A 41 18.04 3.20 1.53
N VAL A 42 18.13 2.09 2.27
CA VAL A 42 18.40 2.10 3.71
C VAL A 42 19.82 2.65 3.96
N PRO A 43 19.99 3.61 4.90
CA PRO A 43 21.32 4.11 5.26
C PRO A 43 22.30 2.97 5.63
N PRO A 44 23.58 3.03 5.22
CA PRO A 44 24.52 1.91 5.35
C PRO A 44 24.74 1.40 6.78
N GLN A 45 24.61 2.27 7.78
CA GLN A 45 24.74 1.93 9.19
C GLN A 45 23.56 1.13 9.75
N TRP A 46 22.47 1.01 8.99
CA TRP A 46 21.24 0.43 9.47
C TRP A 46 20.87 -0.88 8.77
N LYS A 47 20.14 -1.71 9.52
CA LYS A 47 19.44 -2.89 9.05
C LYS A 47 17.97 -2.83 9.47
N LEU A 48 17.12 -3.34 8.60
CA LEU A 48 15.72 -3.58 8.91
C LEU A 48 15.55 -5.04 9.33
N GLY A 49 14.77 -5.26 10.38
CA GLY A 49 14.19 -6.56 10.67
C GLY A 49 12.99 -6.83 9.76
N ASP A 50 12.06 -7.65 10.24
CA ASP A 50 10.90 -8.06 9.46
C ASP A 50 10.02 -6.85 9.17
N ALA A 51 9.78 -6.57 7.89
CA ALA A 51 8.81 -5.55 7.50
C ALA A 51 7.41 -6.05 7.85
N SER A 52 6.72 -5.33 8.74
CA SER A 52 5.42 -5.73 9.27
C SER A 52 4.26 -5.05 8.55
N SER A 53 4.42 -3.78 8.17
CA SER A 53 3.40 -3.00 7.48
C SER A 53 4.01 -1.79 6.78
N VAL A 54 3.28 -1.23 5.83
CA VAL A 54 3.64 -0.05 5.06
C VAL A 54 2.43 0.88 4.94
N ALA A 55 2.67 2.19 4.96
CA ALA A 55 1.65 3.20 4.69
C ALA A 55 2.23 4.30 3.78
N ILE A 56 1.35 4.95 3.03
CA ILE A 56 1.69 6.08 2.16
C ILE A 56 1.04 7.34 2.75
N ASP A 57 1.80 8.40 2.97
CA ASP A 57 1.27 9.68 3.43
C ASP A 57 0.78 10.57 2.26
N ALA A 58 0.15 11.70 2.58
CA ALA A 58 -0.39 12.62 1.57
C ALA A 58 0.67 13.30 0.67
N ARG A 59 1.97 13.05 0.90
CA ARG A 59 3.09 13.55 0.09
C ARG A 59 3.82 12.41 -0.63
N ASP A 60 3.18 11.25 -0.75
CA ASP A 60 3.72 10.03 -1.32
C ASP A 60 4.98 9.50 -0.61
N ASN A 61 5.21 9.88 0.65
CA ASN A 61 6.27 9.25 1.43
C ASN A 61 5.82 7.85 1.84
N VAL A 62 6.75 6.89 1.74
CA VAL A 62 6.55 5.50 2.12
C VAL A 62 7.05 5.28 3.53
N TRP A 63 6.13 4.99 4.45
CA TRP A 63 6.40 4.70 5.85
C TRP A 63 6.44 3.19 6.04
N VAL A 64 7.61 2.66 6.39
CA VAL A 64 7.80 1.23 6.66
C VAL A 64 7.88 1.03 8.17
N LEU A 65 6.97 0.22 8.70
CA LEU A 65 7.05 -0.29 10.06
C LEU A 65 7.72 -1.67 10.02
N HIS A 66 8.85 -1.80 10.68
CA HIS A 66 9.55 -3.08 10.80
C HIS A 66 9.74 -3.49 12.26
N ARG A 67 10.20 -4.72 12.48
CA ARG A 67 10.47 -5.29 13.81
C ARG A 67 11.97 -5.37 14.06
N PRO A 68 12.61 -4.36 14.66
CA PRO A 68 14.04 -4.38 14.97
C PRO A 68 14.52 -5.67 15.64
N ARG A 69 13.72 -6.22 16.57
CA ARG A 69 14.05 -7.39 17.38
C ARG A 69 14.10 -8.72 16.62
N THR A 70 13.68 -8.78 15.37
CA THR A 70 13.83 -10.00 14.54
C THR A 70 15.19 -10.07 13.85
N LEU A 71 16.01 -9.02 13.94
CA LEU A 71 17.40 -9.08 13.50
C LEU A 71 18.18 -10.10 14.32
N LYS A 72 19.19 -10.70 13.67
CA LYS A 72 20.11 -11.60 14.34
C LYS A 72 20.89 -10.86 15.45
N PRO A 73 21.32 -11.54 16.52
CA PRO A 73 22.04 -10.90 17.63
C PRO A 73 23.23 -10.05 17.18
N GLU A 74 24.01 -10.51 16.20
CA GLU A 74 25.17 -9.80 15.66
C GLU A 74 24.82 -8.53 14.86
N GLN A 75 23.55 -8.34 14.50
CA GLN A 75 23.04 -7.17 13.78
C GLN A 75 22.21 -6.22 14.65
N ALA A 76 21.92 -6.59 15.91
CA ALA A 76 21.02 -5.85 16.77
C ALA A 76 21.45 -4.40 17.01
N SER A 77 22.77 -4.15 17.08
CA SER A 77 23.33 -2.80 17.24
C SER A 77 23.17 -1.91 16.00
N MET A 78 22.85 -2.48 14.84
CA MET A 78 22.60 -1.78 13.58
C MET A 78 21.11 -1.63 13.30
N ALA A 79 20.22 -2.00 14.22
CA ALA A 79 18.79 -1.90 13.97
C ALA A 79 18.38 -0.44 13.74
N ALA A 80 17.68 -0.17 12.64
CA ALA A 80 17.01 1.12 12.47
C ALA A 80 15.89 1.28 13.54
N PRO A 81 15.48 2.53 13.86
CA PRO A 81 14.24 2.76 14.59
C PRO A 81 13.05 2.08 13.90
N PRO A 82 12.05 1.55 14.64
CA PRO A 82 10.98 0.71 14.06
C PRO A 82 10.21 1.33 12.89
N VAL A 83 10.08 2.65 12.86
CA VAL A 83 9.47 3.38 11.74
C VAL A 83 10.57 4.06 10.94
N ILE A 84 10.66 3.73 9.66
CA ILE A 84 11.57 4.37 8.71
C ILE A 84 10.77 4.89 7.50
N VAL A 85 11.10 6.09 7.04
CA VAL A 85 10.35 6.82 6.02
C VAL A 85 11.24 7.10 4.82
N PHE A 86 10.74 6.79 3.64
CA PHE A 86 11.38 7.03 2.35
C PHE A 86 10.52 7.92 1.45
N ASP A 87 11.12 8.59 0.48
CA ASP A 87 10.37 9.14 -0.66
C ASP A 87 10.01 8.04 -1.67
N THR A 88 9.27 8.40 -2.71
CA THR A 88 8.88 7.48 -3.79
C THR A 88 10.06 6.86 -4.54
N ALA A 89 11.21 7.56 -4.60
CA ALA A 89 12.45 7.06 -5.19
C ALA A 89 13.29 6.21 -4.21
N GLY A 90 12.77 5.97 -3.01
CA GLY A 90 13.39 5.14 -1.97
C GLY A 90 14.49 5.84 -1.18
N ASN A 91 14.66 7.16 -1.33
CA ASN A 91 15.64 7.90 -0.55
C ASN A 91 15.14 8.04 0.89
N TYR A 92 16.03 7.81 1.84
CA TYR A 92 15.74 7.99 3.26
C TYR A 92 15.35 9.44 3.59
N ILE A 93 14.27 9.61 4.36
CA ILE A 93 13.82 10.90 4.89
C ILE A 93 14.08 10.99 6.39
N LYS A 94 13.51 10.06 7.17
CA LYS A 94 13.60 10.05 8.64
C LYS A 94 13.31 8.67 9.21
N ALA A 95 13.72 8.43 10.45
CA ALA A 95 13.32 7.26 11.23
C ALA A 95 13.04 7.64 12.69
N TRP A 96 12.10 6.94 13.33
CA TRP A 96 11.68 7.18 14.71
C TRP A 96 10.94 5.96 15.29
N GLY A 97 10.47 6.09 16.53
CA GLY A 97 9.70 5.06 17.23
C GLY A 97 10.55 4.26 18.23
N GLY A 98 9.91 3.28 18.85
CA GLY A 98 10.49 2.47 19.92
C GLY A 98 10.05 2.94 21.31
N ALA A 99 10.56 2.25 22.33
CA ALA A 99 10.28 2.54 23.73
C ALA A 99 10.66 3.99 24.07
N GLY A 100 9.77 4.67 24.80
CA GLY A 100 9.92 6.07 25.15
C GLY A 100 9.11 6.45 26.38
N ASN A 101 9.19 7.71 26.77
CA ASN A 101 8.44 8.22 27.92
C ASN A 101 7.00 8.55 27.53
N GLY A 102 6.04 8.20 28.40
CA GLY A 102 4.63 8.58 28.24
C GLY A 102 3.77 7.61 27.44
N TYR A 103 4.32 6.50 26.96
CA TYR A 103 3.57 5.41 26.33
C TYR A 103 4.32 4.09 26.46
N GLU A 104 3.60 2.98 26.28
CA GLU A 104 4.20 1.66 26.14
C GLU A 104 4.33 1.33 24.65
N TRP A 105 5.56 1.09 24.18
CA TRP A 105 5.77 0.65 22.80
C TRP A 105 5.40 -0.84 22.67
N PRO A 106 4.78 -1.30 21.56
CA PRO A 106 4.42 -2.70 21.40
C PRO A 106 5.65 -3.61 21.47
N GLU A 107 5.47 -4.76 22.10
CA GLU A 107 6.37 -5.90 22.00
C GLU A 107 6.44 -6.45 20.57
N ARG A 108 5.40 -6.29 19.75
CA ARG A 108 5.44 -6.71 18.34
C ARG A 108 4.76 -5.74 17.41
N GLU A 109 5.55 -4.95 16.69
CA GLU A 109 5.07 -4.04 15.66
C GLU A 109 4.30 -4.81 14.58
N HIS A 110 3.09 -4.35 14.26
CA HIS A 110 2.22 -5.03 13.31
C HIS A 110 1.66 -4.10 12.23
N GLY A 111 0.86 -3.12 12.60
CA GLY A 111 0.18 -2.24 11.65
C GLY A 111 0.67 -0.80 11.75
N ILE A 112 0.78 -0.11 10.60
CA ILE A 112 0.91 1.35 10.53
C ILE A 112 -0.18 1.91 9.62
N HIS A 113 -0.78 3.03 10.02
CA HIS A 113 -1.70 3.81 9.19
C HIS A 113 -1.41 5.30 9.35
N ILE A 114 -1.41 6.03 8.24
CA ILE A 114 -1.34 7.50 8.24
C ILE A 114 -2.72 8.00 7.85
N ASP A 115 -3.38 8.74 8.74
CA ASP A 115 -4.70 9.28 8.44
C ASP A 115 -4.62 10.59 7.63
N TYR A 116 -5.76 11.05 7.13
CA TYR A 116 -5.86 12.26 6.31
C TYR A 116 -5.49 13.56 7.05
N LYS A 117 -5.40 13.53 8.38
CA LYS A 117 -4.93 14.67 9.21
C LYS A 117 -3.42 14.60 9.46
N GLY A 118 -2.74 13.55 8.99
CA GLY A 118 -1.32 13.33 9.17
C GLY A 118 -0.96 12.64 10.48
N PHE A 119 -1.93 12.15 11.26
CA PHE A 119 -1.60 11.36 12.45
C PHE A 119 -1.10 9.97 12.06
N VAL A 120 -0.14 9.46 12.82
CA VAL A 120 0.39 8.10 12.65
C VAL A 120 -0.25 7.20 13.70
N TRP A 121 -0.85 6.11 13.24
CA TRP A 121 -1.47 5.09 14.07
C TRP A 121 -0.65 3.80 13.97
N LEU A 122 -0.22 3.26 15.11
CA LEU A 122 0.54 2.00 15.19
C LEU A 122 -0.22 0.96 15.99
N GLY A 123 -0.18 -0.29 15.54
CA GLY A 123 -0.76 -1.44 16.23
C GLY A 123 0.27 -2.51 16.59
N GLY A 124 0.14 -3.06 17.80
CA GLY A 124 0.83 -4.26 18.25
C GLY A 124 0.03 -5.54 17.99
N ASN A 125 0.68 -6.71 18.02
CA ASN A 125 -0.02 -8.02 17.99
C ASN A 125 0.72 -9.19 18.65
N SER A 126 1.63 -8.90 19.58
CA SER A 126 2.17 -9.87 20.53
C SER A 126 1.03 -10.61 21.22
N CYS A 127 1.11 -11.93 21.16
CA CYS A 127 0.28 -12.83 21.92
C CYS A 127 1.19 -13.57 22.90
N PRO A 128 0.88 -13.57 24.22
CA PRO A 128 1.76 -14.08 25.25
C PRO A 128 2.06 -15.59 25.09
N THR A 129 1.20 -16.33 24.39
CA THR A 129 1.36 -17.78 24.15
C THR A 129 2.19 -18.12 22.91
N ASN A 130 2.61 -17.14 22.10
CA ASN A 130 3.35 -17.43 20.86
C ASN A 130 4.82 -17.81 21.10
N GLY A 131 5.36 -17.58 22.30
CA GLY A 131 6.73 -17.95 22.65
C GLY A 131 7.81 -17.33 21.76
N LEU A 132 7.55 -16.12 21.22
CA LEU A 132 8.48 -15.46 20.31
C LEU A 132 9.76 -15.01 21.07
N PRO A 133 10.96 -15.34 20.56
CA PRO A 133 12.21 -14.95 21.21
C PRO A 133 12.35 -13.44 21.35
N GLY A 134 12.87 -13.00 22.50
CA GLY A 134 13.20 -11.59 22.75
C GLY A 134 12.00 -10.68 23.02
N LEU A 135 10.78 -11.23 23.13
CA LEU A 135 9.57 -10.48 23.49
C LEU A 135 9.12 -10.84 24.91
N LYS A 136 8.53 -9.87 25.61
CA LYS A 136 7.85 -10.16 26.88
C LYS A 136 6.57 -10.98 26.61
N PRO A 137 6.18 -11.91 27.51
CA PRO A 137 4.95 -12.68 27.36
C PRO A 137 3.73 -11.84 27.77
N VAL A 138 3.47 -10.77 27.03
CA VAL A 138 2.32 -9.87 27.23
C VAL A 138 1.50 -9.77 25.95
N ALA A 139 0.20 -9.55 26.11
CA ALA A 139 -0.66 -9.14 25.01
C ALA A 139 -0.49 -7.64 24.80
N ASP A 140 -0.18 -7.23 23.57
CA ASP A 140 -0.09 -5.81 23.19
C ASP A 140 -1.09 -5.48 22.07
N ASP A 141 -2.37 -5.75 22.32
CA ASP A 141 -3.51 -5.36 21.45
C ASP A 141 -3.78 -3.84 21.46
N GLN A 142 -2.71 -3.04 21.53
CA GLN A 142 -2.76 -1.60 21.70
C GLN A 142 -2.72 -0.87 20.36
N LEU A 143 -3.35 0.30 20.35
CA LEU A 143 -3.25 1.29 19.29
C LEU A 143 -2.58 2.55 19.84
N LEU A 144 -1.44 2.93 19.27
CA LEU A 144 -0.73 4.16 19.59
C LEU A 144 -1.00 5.20 18.52
N LYS A 145 -1.21 6.45 18.93
CA LYS A 145 -1.42 7.58 18.03
C LYS A 145 -0.31 8.61 18.24
N PHE A 146 0.35 9.01 17.16
CA PHE A 146 1.41 10.03 17.15
C PHE A 146 1.02 11.20 16.25
N THR A 147 1.63 12.35 16.52
CA THR A 147 1.42 13.64 15.84
C THR A 147 2.65 14.06 15.04
#